data_AF-A0A0U3GAZ5-F1
#
_entry.id   AF-A0A0U3GAZ5-F1
#
_cell.length_a   1.000
_cell.length_b   1.000
_cell.length_c   1.000
_cell.angle_alpha   90.00
_cell.angle_beta   90.00
_cell.angle_gamma   90.00
#
_symmetry.space_group_name_H-M   'P 1'
#
loop_
_entity.id
_entity.type
_entity.pdbx_description
1 polymer ?
#
loop_
_entity_poly.entity_id
_entity_poly.type
_entity_poly.pdbx_seq_one_letter_code
_entity_poly.pdbx_strand_id
1 'polypeptide(L)'
;MANFFRTISSNLGRVPSSVWALGYFVVIIGFAFLYLLNSRGFYHSTSHAEFNVQKLESEFSGDIKRYIDELVGKSTIQSQNLSLVRFNIQPGELKDISIGFSIVVATNDGEYVREELALVHNYELEPSCEDRDNDGFFFPIECHFYATLNHPNSLIFDSKLGKTSVPIDGVTFFKWKDLADAIEGQPIDTEGQFLRMLYLSVVTITTLGYGDIVPTTELNRFLVGLEALLGIVLAGLFLNSLARERD
;
A
#
# COMPACT_ATOMS: atom_id res chain seq x y z
N MET A 1 -33.47 -41.09 -2.22
CA MET A 1 -32.29 -40.23 -2.49
C MET A 1 -31.41 -40.75 -3.62
N ALA A 2 -30.99 -42.02 -3.65
CA ALA A 2 -30.06 -42.54 -4.67
C ALA A 2 -30.51 -42.34 -6.13
N ASN A 3 -31.78 -42.59 -6.45
CA ASN A 3 -32.30 -42.40 -7.81
C ASN A 3 -32.28 -40.93 -8.28
N PHE A 4 -32.46 -39.99 -7.35
CA PHE A 4 -32.43 -38.55 -7.65
C PHE A 4 -31.02 -38.08 -8.05
N PHE A 5 -30.01 -38.46 -7.26
CA PHE A 5 -28.61 -38.17 -7.60
C PHE A 5 -28.19 -38.86 -8.90
N ARG A 6 -28.69 -40.06 -9.18
CA ARG A 6 -28.43 -40.78 -10.43
C ARG A 6 -29.04 -40.06 -11.64
N THR A 7 -30.27 -39.55 -11.52
CA THR A 7 -30.92 -38.74 -12.57
C THR A 7 -30.14 -37.44 -12.82
N ILE A 8 -29.75 -36.72 -11.76
CA ILE A 8 -28.97 -35.49 -11.87
C ILE A 8 -27.62 -35.74 -12.55
N SER A 9 -26.89 -36.76 -12.10
CA SER A 9 -25.60 -37.15 -12.70
C SER A 9 -25.76 -37.53 -14.18
N SER A 10 -26.81 -38.28 -14.53
CA SER A 10 -27.06 -38.67 -15.92
C SER A 10 -27.37 -37.49 -16.84
N ASN A 11 -28.04 -36.46 -16.31
CA ASN A 11 -28.37 -35.25 -17.05
C ASN A 11 -27.17 -34.29 -17.17
N LEU A 12 -26.41 -34.11 -16.09
CA LEU A 12 -25.20 -33.28 -16.08
C LEU A 12 -24.13 -33.82 -17.04
N GLY A 13 -23.95 -35.14 -17.09
CA GLY A 13 -22.99 -35.78 -18.00
C GLY A 13 -23.44 -35.88 -19.46
N ARG A 14 -24.59 -35.32 -19.84
CA ARG A 14 -25.03 -35.17 -21.24
C ARG A 14 -24.81 -33.76 -21.80
N VAL A 15 -24.46 -32.82 -20.93
CA VAL A 15 -24.17 -31.44 -21.32
C VAL A 15 -22.82 -31.42 -22.06
N PRO A 16 -22.72 -30.76 -23.22
CA PRO A 16 -21.46 -30.66 -23.95
C PRO A 16 -20.34 -30.04 -23.12
N SER A 17 -19.10 -30.49 -23.33
CA SER A 17 -17.93 -30.01 -22.61
C SER A 17 -17.69 -28.50 -22.77
N SER A 18 -18.04 -27.95 -23.93
CA SER A 18 -17.97 -26.51 -24.22
C SER A 18 -18.84 -25.65 -23.28
N VAL A 19 -19.98 -26.17 -22.81
CA VAL A 19 -20.86 -25.44 -21.89
C VAL A 19 -20.24 -25.35 -20.51
N TRP A 20 -19.62 -26.43 -20.03
CA TRP A 20 -18.89 -26.43 -18.76
C TRP A 20 -17.67 -25.52 -18.79
N ALA A 21 -16.91 -25.54 -19.90
CA ALA A 21 -15.80 -24.63 -20.11
C ALA A 21 -16.24 -23.16 -20.11
N LEU A 22 -17.33 -22.82 -20.82
CA LEU A 22 -17.90 -21.47 -20.81
C LEU A 22 -18.34 -21.07 -19.40
N GLY A 23 -19.02 -21.98 -18.69
CA GLY A 23 -19.44 -21.78 -17.30
C GLY A 23 -18.26 -21.46 -16.38
N TYR A 24 -17.12 -22.14 -16.56
CA TYR A 24 -15.88 -21.89 -15.82
C TYR A 24 -15.37 -20.45 -16.03
N PHE A 25 -15.33 -19.97 -17.28
CA PHE A 25 -14.94 -18.58 -17.57
C PHE A 25 -15.94 -17.55 -17.05
N VAL A 26 -17.24 -17.85 -17.11
CA VAL A 26 -18.29 -16.98 -16.56
C VAL A 26 -18.15 -16.85 -15.04
N VAL A 27 -17.84 -17.94 -14.34
CA VAL A 27 -17.59 -17.90 -12.90
C VAL A 27 -16.38 -17.02 -12.58
N ILE A 28 -15.27 -17.15 -13.34
CA ILE A 28 -14.09 -16.30 -13.16
C ILE A 28 -14.46 -14.81 -13.24
N ILE A 29 -15.12 -14.41 -14.33
CA ILE A 29 -15.48 -13.00 -14.53
C ILE A 29 -16.50 -12.55 -13.47
N GLY A 30 -17.46 -13.40 -13.13
CA GLY A 30 -18.49 -13.11 -12.13
C GLY A 30 -17.90 -12.88 -10.73
N PHE A 31 -17.00 -13.75 -10.27
CA PHE A 31 -16.34 -13.59 -8.99
C PHE A 31 -15.37 -12.41 -8.98
N ALA A 32 -14.65 -12.15 -10.08
CA ALA A 32 -13.84 -10.94 -10.21
C ALA A 32 -14.67 -9.66 -10.00
N PHE A 33 -15.90 -9.61 -10.54
CA PHE A 33 -16.83 -8.51 -10.29
C PHE A 33 -17.32 -8.47 -8.83
N LEU A 34 -17.64 -9.61 -8.22
CA LEU A 34 -18.05 -9.67 -6.81
C LEU A 34 -16.93 -9.17 -5.88
N TYR A 35 -15.68 -9.54 -6.14
CA TYR A 35 -14.53 -9.06 -5.40
C TYR A 35 -14.32 -7.56 -5.60
N LEU A 36 -14.57 -7.04 -6.80
CA LEU A 36 -14.47 -5.61 -7.09
C LEU A 36 -15.46 -4.77 -6.25
N LEU A 37 -16.67 -5.29 -6.00
CA LEU A 37 -17.67 -4.58 -5.17
C LEU A 37 -17.23 -4.40 -3.72
N ASN A 38 -16.33 -5.25 -3.21
CA ASN A 38 -15.78 -5.17 -1.86
C ASN A 38 -14.24 -5.32 -1.88
N SER A 39 -13.59 -4.57 -2.76
CA SER A 39 -12.14 -4.61 -2.97
C SER A 39 -11.35 -4.20 -1.73
N ARG A 40 -11.94 -3.37 -0.86
CA ARG A 40 -11.33 -2.93 0.41
C ARG A 40 -11.19 -4.04 1.45
N GLY A 41 -11.92 -5.14 1.30
CA GLY A 41 -11.86 -6.28 2.21
C GLY A 41 -10.77 -7.30 1.87
N PHE A 42 -9.71 -6.89 1.18
CA PHE A 42 -8.57 -7.71 0.80
C PHE A 42 -7.27 -7.06 1.28
N TYR A 43 -6.28 -7.89 1.61
CA TYR A 43 -4.92 -7.48 1.93
C TYR A 43 -3.96 -7.98 0.85
N HIS A 44 -2.96 -7.17 0.52
CA HIS A 44 -1.98 -7.41 -0.53
C HIS A 44 -0.57 -7.46 0.07
N SER A 45 0.05 -8.63 0.11
CA SER A 45 1.42 -8.75 0.66
C SER A 45 2.50 -8.23 -0.28
N THR A 46 2.20 -8.14 -1.58
CA THR A 46 3.13 -7.75 -2.64
C THR A 46 2.93 -6.32 -3.14
N SER A 47 2.01 -5.54 -2.55
CA SER A 47 1.68 -4.17 -2.97
C SER A 47 2.93 -3.29 -3.09
N HIS A 48 3.83 -3.35 -2.11
CA HIS A 48 5.09 -2.59 -2.11
C HIS A 48 5.99 -2.85 -3.32
N ALA A 49 5.94 -4.06 -3.86
CA ALA A 49 6.78 -4.45 -4.99
C ALA A 49 6.20 -4.02 -6.34
N GLU A 50 5.02 -3.40 -6.34
CA GLU A 50 4.34 -3.02 -7.57
C GLU A 50 4.88 -1.74 -8.16
N PHE A 51 4.94 -1.71 -9.48
CA PHE A 51 5.43 -0.56 -10.23
C PHE A 51 4.70 0.75 -9.87
N ASN A 52 3.38 0.68 -9.64
CA ASN A 52 2.58 1.84 -9.28
C ASN A 52 2.97 2.39 -7.90
N VAL A 53 3.26 1.52 -6.93
CA VAL A 53 3.67 1.91 -5.57
C VAL A 53 5.08 2.47 -5.57
N GLN A 54 6.01 1.86 -6.31
CA GLN A 54 7.36 2.39 -6.49
C GLN A 54 7.36 3.77 -7.15
N LYS A 55 6.48 3.99 -8.13
CA LYS A 55 6.29 5.29 -8.75
C LYS A 55 5.77 6.32 -7.74
N LEU A 56 4.75 5.98 -6.95
CA LEU A 56 4.22 6.84 -5.88
C LEU A 56 5.29 7.17 -4.84
N GLU A 57 6.11 6.20 -4.45
CA GLU A 57 7.23 6.39 -3.53
C GLU A 57 8.27 7.37 -4.11
N SER A 58 8.58 7.27 -5.40
CA SER A 58 9.48 8.23 -6.06
C SER A 58 8.90 9.65 -6.13
N GLU A 59 7.59 9.78 -6.40
CA GLU A 59 6.89 11.07 -6.46
C GLU A 59 6.86 11.72 -5.07
N PHE A 60 6.50 10.93 -4.05
CA PHE A 60 6.49 11.34 -2.65
C PHE A 60 7.85 11.86 -2.17
N SER A 61 8.93 11.11 -2.45
CA SER A 61 10.29 11.52 -2.10
C SER A 61 10.68 12.86 -2.77
N GLY A 62 10.28 13.06 -4.03
CA GLY A 62 10.48 14.32 -4.74
C GLY A 62 9.69 15.49 -4.15
N ASP A 63 8.41 15.26 -3.81
CA ASP A 63 7.53 16.28 -3.24
C ASP A 63 8.00 16.73 -1.85
N ILE A 64 8.36 15.78 -0.98
CA ILE A 64 8.90 16.10 0.34
C ILE A 64 10.23 16.83 0.23
N LYS A 65 11.13 16.37 -0.64
CA LYS A 65 12.41 17.06 -0.82
C LYS A 65 12.20 18.52 -1.22
N ARG A 66 11.33 18.79 -2.21
CA ARG A 66 10.99 20.15 -2.62
C ARG A 66 10.41 20.98 -1.48
N TYR A 67 9.53 20.38 -0.69
CA TYR A 67 8.88 21.04 0.43
C TYR A 67 9.88 21.39 1.55
N ILE A 68 10.81 20.48 1.89
CA ILE A 68 11.89 20.74 2.84
C ILE A 68 12.86 21.77 2.28
N ASP A 69 13.25 21.69 1.01
CA ASP A 69 14.11 22.69 0.37
C ASP A 69 13.47 24.09 0.40
N GLU A 70 12.13 24.20 0.31
CA GLU A 70 11.42 25.46 0.46
C GLU A 70 11.40 25.97 1.92
N LEU A 71 11.26 25.07 2.90
CA LEU A 71 11.32 25.40 4.33
C LEU A 71 12.73 25.81 4.76
N VAL A 72 13.75 25.05 4.36
CA VAL A 72 15.16 25.23 4.72
C VAL A 72 15.79 26.35 3.89
N GLY A 73 15.46 26.49 2.61
CA GLY A 73 15.97 27.56 1.74
C GLY A 73 15.57 28.98 2.16
N LYS A 74 14.59 29.12 3.07
CA LYS A 74 14.23 30.37 3.73
C LYS A 74 14.89 30.57 5.10
N SER A 75 15.61 29.58 5.62
CA SER A 75 16.41 29.69 6.84
C SER A 75 17.81 30.22 6.52
N THR A 76 18.43 30.95 7.46
CA THR A 76 19.75 31.60 7.36
C THR A 76 20.93 30.63 7.19
N ILE A 77 20.66 29.33 7.02
CA ILE A 77 21.64 28.24 6.93
C ILE A 77 22.13 28.10 5.46
N GLN A 78 22.73 29.17 4.91
CA GLN A 78 23.27 29.16 3.54
C GLN A 78 24.72 28.64 3.44
N SER A 79 25.42 28.36 4.55
CA SER A 79 26.88 28.21 4.51
C SER A 79 27.46 26.87 4.96
N GLN A 80 26.70 25.77 5.00
CA GLN A 80 27.28 24.44 5.25
C GLN A 80 26.67 23.36 4.36
N ASN A 81 27.50 22.38 4.01
CA ASN A 81 27.13 21.24 3.18
C ASN A 81 26.09 20.38 3.91
N LEU A 82 24.81 20.72 3.76
CA LEU A 82 23.70 19.86 4.15
C LEU A 82 23.87 18.54 3.39
N SER A 83 24.18 17.48 4.12
CA SER A 83 24.41 16.17 3.52
C SER A 83 23.33 15.22 4.00
N LEU A 84 22.75 14.49 3.04
CA LEU A 84 21.85 13.35 3.24
C LEU A 84 20.58 13.64 4.06
N VAL A 85 19.51 14.00 3.36
CA VAL A 85 18.14 13.90 3.89
C VAL A 85 17.66 12.46 3.73
N ARG A 86 17.40 11.77 4.84
CA ARG A 86 16.80 10.42 4.83
C ARG A 86 15.36 10.46 5.30
N PHE A 87 14.47 9.85 4.53
CA PHE A 87 13.05 9.74 4.84
C PHE A 87 12.76 8.38 5.48
N ASN A 88 12.07 8.38 6.61
CA ASN A 88 11.55 7.17 7.23
C ASN A 88 10.04 7.33 7.41
N ILE A 89 9.28 6.63 6.58
CA ILE A 89 7.83 6.57 6.72
C ILE A 89 7.55 5.43 7.69
N GLN A 90 7.01 5.76 8.87
CA GLN A 90 6.51 4.76 9.79
C GLN A 90 4.99 4.73 9.67
N PRO A 91 4.43 3.64 9.09
CA PRO A 91 2.99 3.44 9.08
C PRO A 91 2.50 3.20 10.51
N GLY A 92 1.43 3.89 10.91
CA GLY A 92 0.81 3.84 12.23
C GLY A 92 -0.69 3.54 12.12
N GLU A 93 -1.48 3.72 13.18
CA GLU A 93 -2.95 3.65 13.03
C GLU A 93 -3.42 4.57 11.89
N LEU A 94 -4.51 4.19 11.19
CA LEU A 94 -5.14 4.76 9.97
C LEU A 94 -5.25 6.30 9.84
N LYS A 95 -4.80 7.06 10.85
CA LYS A 95 -4.84 8.51 10.96
C LYS A 95 -3.47 9.18 11.05
N ASP A 96 -2.40 8.47 11.38
CA ASP A 96 -1.13 9.10 11.78
C ASP A 96 0.03 8.56 10.96
N ILE A 97 0.12 8.95 9.68
CA ILE A 97 1.32 8.69 8.87
C ILE A 97 2.43 9.57 9.44
N SER A 98 3.44 8.94 10.04
CA SER A 98 4.62 9.59 10.59
C SER A 98 5.70 9.70 9.51
N ILE A 99 6.00 10.93 9.11
CA ILE A 99 7.11 11.24 8.20
C ILE A 99 8.30 11.68 9.04
N GLY A 100 9.29 10.80 9.15
CA GLY A 100 10.59 11.12 9.70
C GLY A 100 11.51 11.66 8.62
N PHE A 101 12.19 12.80 8.84
CA PHE A 101 13.34 13.18 8.03
C PHE A 101 14.55 13.52 8.89
N SER A 102 15.72 13.01 8.47
CA SER A 102 17.01 13.35 9.09
C SER A 102 17.69 14.47 8.32
N ILE A 103 18.23 15.48 8.97
CA ILE A 103 19.19 16.41 8.37
C ILE A 103 20.55 16.19 9.02
N VAL A 104 21.59 15.96 8.22
CA VAL A 104 22.98 15.92 8.71
C VAL A 104 23.69 17.22 8.35
N VAL A 105 24.13 17.93 9.38
CA VAL A 105 24.92 19.17 9.24
C VAL A 105 26.35 18.90 9.70
N ALA A 106 27.30 19.13 8.81
CA ALA A 106 28.73 19.00 9.11
C ALA A 106 29.28 20.36 9.56
N THR A 107 29.27 20.59 10.88
CA THR A 107 29.72 21.85 11.52
C THR A 107 30.94 21.63 12.41
N ASN A 108 31.71 22.70 12.64
CA ASN A 108 32.75 22.76 13.68
C ASN A 108 32.19 23.21 15.04
N ASP A 109 30.94 23.68 15.07
CA ASP A 109 30.26 24.24 16.24
C ASP A 109 28.83 23.69 16.31
N GLY A 110 28.62 22.68 17.16
CA GLY A 110 27.39 21.90 17.22
C GLY A 110 26.24 22.58 17.97
N GLU A 111 26.54 23.55 18.84
CA GLU A 111 25.55 24.22 19.69
C GLU A 111 24.77 25.28 18.88
N TYR A 112 25.44 26.04 18.01
CA TYR A 112 24.83 27.01 17.10
C TYR A 112 23.82 26.38 16.12
N VAL A 113 24.13 25.18 15.62
CA VAL A 113 23.28 24.44 14.68
C VAL A 113 21.96 24.00 15.32
N ARG A 114 21.96 23.64 16.61
CA ARG A 114 20.74 23.24 17.33
C ARG A 114 19.75 24.40 17.49
N GLU A 115 20.23 25.62 17.67
CA GLU A 115 19.36 26.82 17.81
C GLU A 115 18.82 27.32 16.46
N GLU A 116 19.61 27.26 15.38
CA GLU A 116 19.16 27.67 14.03
C GLU A 116 18.19 26.65 13.38
N LEU A 117 18.39 25.34 13.58
CA LEU A 117 17.45 24.32 13.10
C LEU A 117 16.15 24.24 13.93
N ALA A 118 16.13 24.80 15.13
CA ALA A 118 14.89 25.02 15.87
C ALA A 118 14.04 26.13 15.24
N LEU A 119 14.62 26.99 14.37
CA LEU A 119 13.98 28.13 13.72
C LEU A 119 13.81 27.90 12.20
N VAL A 120 13.16 26.80 11.83
CA VAL A 120 12.76 26.58 10.43
C VAL A 120 11.50 27.39 10.14
N HIS A 121 11.70 28.59 9.59
CA HIS A 121 10.68 29.51 9.06
C HIS A 121 9.48 29.79 10.00
N ASN A 122 9.56 30.77 10.90
CA ASN A 122 8.48 31.18 11.83
C ASN A 122 7.90 30.07 12.74
N TYR A 123 8.40 28.82 12.66
CA TYR A 123 7.96 27.68 13.45
C TYR A 123 9.13 27.23 14.35
N GLU A 124 8.88 27.12 15.66
CA GLU A 124 9.87 26.64 16.65
C GLU A 124 9.87 25.10 16.72
N LEU A 125 10.41 24.41 15.72
CA LEU A 125 10.43 22.93 15.70
C LEU A 125 11.33 22.36 16.82
N GLU A 126 10.95 21.22 17.39
CA GLU A 126 11.81 20.44 18.30
C GLU A 126 12.35 19.18 17.60
N PRO A 127 13.49 19.27 16.90
CA PRO A 127 14.14 18.08 16.35
C PRO A 127 14.73 17.20 17.45
N SER A 128 14.63 15.89 17.26
CA SER A 128 15.42 14.92 18.03
C SER A 128 16.79 14.78 17.37
N CYS A 129 17.81 15.45 17.93
CA CYS A 129 19.17 15.44 17.38
C CYS A 129 20.10 14.50 18.16
N GLU A 130 20.69 13.54 17.45
CA GLU A 130 21.71 12.62 17.97
C GLU A 130 23.08 12.98 17.36
N ASP A 131 24.12 12.99 18.20
CA ASP A 131 25.48 13.21 17.72
C ASP A 131 26.01 11.91 17.12
N ARG A 132 26.45 11.93 15.86
CA ARG A 132 27.16 10.76 15.31
C ARG A 132 28.60 10.77 15.78
N ASP A 133 28.93 9.86 16.70
CA ASP A 133 30.32 9.53 17.03
C ASP A 133 31.05 9.05 15.76
N ASN A 134 31.97 9.87 15.27
CA ASN A 134 32.95 9.49 14.26
C ASN A 134 34.33 10.00 14.71
N ASP A 135 35.35 9.17 14.53
CA ASP A 135 36.75 9.36 14.96
C ASP A 135 37.51 10.50 14.23
N GLY A 136 36.95 11.72 14.16
CA GLY A 136 37.74 12.92 13.85
C GLY A 136 37.10 14.01 13.00
N PHE A 137 37.37 15.24 13.44
CA PHE A 137 37.35 16.56 12.78
C PHE A 137 36.02 17.13 12.24
N PHE A 138 34.94 16.35 12.13
CA PHE A 138 33.60 16.87 11.85
C PHE A 138 32.58 16.22 12.79
N PHE A 139 31.69 17.02 13.38
CA PHE A 139 30.56 16.53 14.17
C PHE A 139 29.30 16.56 13.31
N PRO A 140 29.00 15.51 12.52
CA PRO A 140 27.71 15.40 11.88
C PRO A 140 26.63 15.25 12.96
N ILE A 141 25.83 16.28 13.16
CA ILE A 141 24.62 16.18 13.98
C ILE A 141 23.52 15.66 13.07
N GLU A 142 22.90 14.53 13.44
CA GLU A 142 21.73 14.00 12.75
C GLU A 142 20.47 14.43 13.50
N CYS A 143 19.73 15.37 12.93
CA CYS A 143 18.47 15.84 13.51
C CYS A 143 17.29 15.17 12.83
N HIS A 144 16.53 14.38 13.59
CA HIS A 144 15.29 13.75 13.17
C HIS A 144 14.10 14.67 13.45
N PHE A 145 13.29 14.91 12.42
CA PHE A 145 12.03 15.61 12.51
C PHE A 145 10.90 14.63 12.21
N TYR A 146 9.83 14.66 13.00
CA TYR A 146 8.64 13.85 12.78
C TYR A 146 7.45 14.74 12.46
N ALA A 147 6.70 14.37 11.43
CA ALA A 147 5.46 15.03 11.07
C ALA A 147 4.32 14.01 10.99
N THR A 148 3.16 14.35 11.53
CA THR A 148 1.94 13.55 11.43
C THR A 148 1.01 14.15 10.38
N LEU A 149 0.64 13.37 9.38
CA LEU A 149 -0.44 13.76 8.45
C LEU A 149 -1.78 13.69 9.16
N ASN A 150 -2.44 14.83 9.38
CA ASN A 150 -3.77 14.89 9.97
C ASN A 150 -4.82 15.39 8.96
N HIS A 151 -6.05 14.94 9.14
CA HIS A 151 -7.18 15.30 8.29
C HIS A 151 -7.90 16.55 8.82
N PRO A 152 -8.26 17.54 7.97
CA PRO A 152 -8.04 17.60 6.52
C PRO A 152 -6.75 18.35 6.15
N ASN A 153 -5.86 17.65 5.43
CA ASN A 153 -4.75 18.21 4.66
C ASN A 153 -3.74 19.08 5.42
N SER A 154 -3.33 18.67 6.63
CA SER A 154 -2.27 19.36 7.36
C SER A 154 -1.19 18.40 7.82
N LEU A 155 0.08 18.78 7.62
CA LEU A 155 1.21 18.18 8.34
C LEU A 155 1.32 18.84 9.70
N ILE A 156 1.31 18.03 10.75
CA ILE A 156 1.49 18.49 12.11
C ILE A 156 2.92 18.16 12.54
N PHE A 157 3.68 19.18 12.92
CA PHE A 157 5.00 19.04 13.53
C PHE A 157 4.91 19.36 15.02
N ASP A 158 5.67 18.62 15.82
CA ASP A 158 5.87 18.98 17.22
C ASP A 158 6.88 20.15 17.34
N SER A 159 6.58 21.10 18.21
CA SER A 159 7.27 22.39 18.35
C SER A 159 7.30 22.85 19.81
N LYS A 160 8.23 23.73 20.18
CA LYS A 160 8.32 24.30 21.56
C LYS A 160 7.05 25.04 21.99
N LEU A 161 6.35 25.62 21.02
CA LEU A 161 5.08 26.35 21.20
C LEU A 161 3.84 25.44 21.14
N GLY A 162 4.00 24.12 21.00
CA GLY A 162 2.91 23.14 20.87
C GLY A 162 2.94 22.42 19.53
N LYS A 163 1.83 22.40 18.80
CA LYS A 163 1.72 21.74 17.49
C LYS A 163 1.63 22.78 16.38
N THR A 164 2.52 22.70 15.40
CA THR A 164 2.48 23.56 14.22
C THR A 164 1.89 22.79 13.05
N SER A 165 0.85 23.35 12.43
CA SER A 165 0.19 22.73 11.27
C SER A 165 0.59 23.47 10.01
N VAL A 166 1.16 22.76 9.03
CA VAL A 166 1.37 23.33 7.70
C VAL A 166 0.35 22.75 6.72
N PRO A 167 -0.44 23.59 6.03
CA PRO A 167 -1.41 23.12 5.06
C PRO A 167 -0.71 22.48 3.86
N ILE A 168 -1.25 21.35 3.41
CA ILE A 168 -0.89 20.68 2.16
C ILE A 168 -2.07 20.81 1.20
N ASP A 169 -1.80 20.79 -0.10
CA ASP A 169 -2.87 20.61 -1.06
C ASP A 169 -3.53 19.21 -0.90
N GLY A 170 -4.84 19.15 -1.16
CA GLY A 170 -5.59 17.91 -0.97
C GLY A 170 -5.16 16.78 -1.91
N VAL A 171 -4.62 17.10 -3.09
CA VAL A 171 -4.20 16.08 -4.06
C VAL A 171 -2.97 15.35 -3.54
N THR A 172 -1.97 16.09 -3.06
CA THR A 172 -0.77 15.54 -2.41
C THR A 172 -1.13 14.77 -1.15
N PHE A 173 -2.08 15.26 -0.33
CA PHE A 173 -2.56 14.54 0.85
C PHE A 173 -3.11 13.14 0.48
N PHE A 174 -4.00 13.04 -0.52
CA PHE A 174 -4.53 11.76 -0.94
C PHE A 174 -3.46 10.85 -1.54
N LYS A 175 -2.53 11.38 -2.35
CA LYS A 175 -1.41 10.59 -2.89
C LYS A 175 -0.53 9.99 -1.78
N TRP A 176 -0.21 10.77 -0.76
CA TRP A 176 0.63 10.35 0.35
C TRP A 176 -0.09 9.33 1.23
N LYS A 177 -1.40 9.50 1.41
CA LYS A 177 -2.25 8.52 2.06
C LYS A 177 -2.31 7.20 1.27
N ASP A 178 -2.52 7.26 -0.04
CA ASP A 178 -2.53 6.07 -0.89
C ASP A 178 -1.20 5.32 -0.82
N LEU A 179 -0.07 6.05 -0.83
CA LEU A 179 1.25 5.43 -0.63
C LEU A 179 1.36 4.72 0.72
N ALA A 180 0.92 5.36 1.80
CA ALA A 180 0.98 4.75 3.13
C ALA A 180 0.08 3.51 3.24
N ASP A 181 -1.15 3.60 2.75
CA ASP A 181 -2.10 2.48 2.71
C ASP A 181 -1.47 1.32 1.87
N ALA A 182 -0.82 1.62 0.75
CA ALA A 182 -0.11 0.64 -0.07
C ALA A 182 1.05 -0.05 0.66
N ILE A 183 1.82 0.73 1.43
CA ILE A 183 2.94 0.25 2.28
C ILE A 183 2.41 -0.59 3.46
N GLU A 184 1.13 -0.52 3.79
CA GLU A 184 0.54 -1.41 4.79
C GLU A 184 -0.06 -2.67 4.18
N GLY A 185 0.06 -2.86 2.86
CA GLY A 185 -0.64 -3.93 2.15
C GLY A 185 -2.14 -3.68 2.03
N GLN A 186 -2.61 -2.46 2.33
CA GLN A 186 -4.00 -2.11 2.13
C GLN A 186 -4.31 -1.94 0.63
N PRO A 187 -5.54 -2.28 0.21
CA PRO A 187 -5.96 -2.17 -1.17
C PRO A 187 -6.15 -0.70 -1.53
N ILE A 188 -5.23 -0.18 -2.34
CA ILE A 188 -5.35 1.13 -2.95
C ILE A 188 -6.27 1.07 -4.18
N ASP A 189 -7.14 2.07 -4.31
CA ASP A 189 -8.03 2.25 -5.47
C ASP A 189 -7.20 2.75 -6.68
N THR A 190 -6.25 1.94 -7.15
CA THR A 190 -5.36 2.24 -8.27
C THR A 190 -5.85 1.70 -9.60
N GLU A 191 -5.29 2.24 -10.69
CA GLU A 191 -5.46 1.71 -12.03
C GLU A 191 -5.19 0.19 -12.05
N GLY A 192 -6.15 -0.58 -12.56
CA GLY A 192 -6.04 -2.03 -12.70
C GLY A 192 -6.65 -2.86 -11.57
N GLN A 193 -7.40 -2.26 -10.64
CA GLN A 193 -8.09 -2.99 -9.55
C GLN A 193 -8.94 -4.17 -10.06
N PHE A 194 -9.65 -4.02 -11.18
CA PHE A 194 -10.39 -5.13 -11.79
C PHE A 194 -9.47 -6.28 -12.25
N LEU A 195 -8.36 -5.97 -12.92
CA LEU A 195 -7.41 -7.00 -13.37
C LEU A 195 -6.81 -7.76 -12.19
N ARG A 196 -6.59 -7.07 -11.07
CA ARG A 196 -6.16 -7.70 -9.82
C ARG A 196 -7.21 -8.66 -9.26
N MET A 197 -8.49 -8.25 -9.23
CA MET A 197 -9.58 -9.13 -8.78
C MET A 197 -9.81 -10.30 -9.74
N LEU A 198 -9.60 -10.08 -11.04
CA LEU A 198 -9.62 -11.13 -12.05
C LEU A 198 -8.49 -12.13 -11.84
N TYR A 199 -7.27 -11.66 -11.58
CA TYR A 199 -6.14 -12.50 -11.22
C TYR A 199 -6.42 -13.34 -9.97
N LEU A 200 -6.94 -12.72 -8.90
CA LEU A 200 -7.33 -13.44 -7.67
C LEU A 200 -8.35 -14.54 -7.97
N SER A 201 -9.38 -14.22 -8.77
CA SER A 201 -10.40 -15.19 -9.17
C SER A 201 -9.81 -16.36 -9.96
N VAL A 202 -8.95 -16.10 -10.96
CA VAL A 202 -8.24 -17.14 -11.72
C VAL A 202 -7.42 -18.04 -10.80
N VAL A 203 -6.59 -17.46 -9.93
CA VAL A 203 -5.73 -18.20 -8.99
C VAL A 203 -6.56 -19.02 -8.00
N THR A 204 -7.71 -18.51 -7.58
CA THR A 204 -8.62 -19.18 -6.65
C THR A 204 -9.34 -20.35 -7.30
N ILE A 205 -9.98 -20.15 -8.46
CA ILE A 205 -10.75 -21.20 -9.14
C ILE A 205 -9.86 -22.33 -9.68
N THR A 206 -8.59 -22.02 -9.97
CA THR A 206 -7.58 -23.00 -10.39
C THR A 206 -6.91 -23.70 -9.20
N THR A 207 -7.30 -23.38 -7.97
CA THR A 207 -6.77 -23.96 -6.73
C THR A 207 -5.27 -23.69 -6.49
N LEU A 208 -4.69 -22.70 -7.20
CA LEU A 208 -3.28 -22.34 -7.03
C LEU A 208 -3.04 -21.65 -5.68
N GLY A 209 -3.85 -20.63 -5.37
CA GLY A 209 -3.86 -19.96 -4.06
C GLY A 209 -2.50 -19.42 -3.61
N TYR A 210 -1.82 -18.57 -4.40
CA TYR A 210 -0.51 -18.02 -4.06
C TYR A 210 -0.45 -17.28 -2.71
N GLY A 211 -1.58 -16.72 -2.26
CA GLY A 211 -1.69 -16.02 -0.97
C GLY A 211 -1.08 -14.62 -0.97
N ASP A 212 -0.79 -14.06 -2.14
CA ASP A 212 -0.38 -12.68 -2.34
C ASP A 212 -1.53 -11.68 -2.15
N ILE A 213 -2.77 -12.14 -2.39
CA ILE A 213 -4.00 -11.42 -2.09
C ILE A 213 -4.88 -12.30 -1.18
N VAL A 214 -5.24 -11.79 -0.01
CA VAL A 214 -6.00 -12.56 0.99
C VAL A 214 -7.24 -11.79 1.49
N PRO A 215 -8.38 -12.47 1.69
CA PRO A 215 -9.59 -11.83 2.20
C PRO A 215 -9.47 -11.54 3.70
N THR A 216 -9.68 -10.28 4.08
CA THR A 216 -9.64 -9.83 5.48
C THR A 216 -11.03 -9.80 6.12
N THR A 217 -12.09 -9.72 5.32
CA THR A 217 -13.48 -9.70 5.79
C THR A 217 -14.14 -11.07 5.70
N GLU A 218 -15.09 -11.35 6.61
CA GLU A 218 -15.85 -12.62 6.63
C GLU A 218 -16.62 -12.87 5.33
N LEU A 219 -17.20 -11.82 4.74
CA LEU A 219 -17.90 -11.92 3.45
C LEU A 219 -16.94 -12.36 2.33
N ASN A 220 -15.76 -11.73 2.23
CA ASN A 220 -14.80 -12.08 1.18
C ASN A 220 -14.21 -13.47 1.40
N ARG A 221 -13.99 -13.89 2.66
CA ARG A 221 -13.56 -15.27 2.99
C ARG A 221 -14.59 -16.30 2.50
N PHE A 222 -15.87 -16.03 2.72
CA PHE A 222 -16.95 -16.89 2.23
C PHE A 222 -16.98 -16.95 0.69
N LEU A 223 -16.87 -15.80 0.01
CA LEU A 223 -16.87 -15.75 -1.46
C LEU A 223 -15.68 -16.51 -2.06
N VAL A 224 -14.47 -16.30 -1.56
CA VAL A 224 -13.26 -17.01 -2.00
C VAL A 224 -13.39 -18.52 -1.78
N GLY A 225 -13.89 -18.94 -0.61
CA GLY A 225 -14.16 -20.35 -0.35
C GLY A 225 -15.22 -20.95 -1.28
N LEU A 226 -16.27 -20.21 -1.58
CA LEU A 226 -17.32 -20.63 -2.51
C LEU A 226 -16.78 -20.78 -3.93
N GLU A 227 -15.96 -19.84 -4.41
CA GLU A 227 -15.34 -19.91 -5.73
C GLU A 227 -14.45 -21.15 -5.86
N ALA A 228 -13.61 -21.42 -4.87
CA ALA A 228 -12.73 -22.60 -4.87
C ALA A 228 -13.55 -23.91 -4.97
N LEU A 229 -14.64 -24.02 -4.21
CA LEU A 229 -15.54 -25.18 -4.29
C LEU A 229 -16.22 -25.32 -5.65
N LEU A 230 -16.73 -24.21 -6.20
CA LEU A 230 -17.35 -24.20 -7.53
C LEU A 230 -16.33 -24.57 -8.63
N GLY A 231 -15.10 -24.10 -8.52
CA GLY A 231 -14.02 -24.41 -9.45
C GLY A 231 -13.76 -25.91 -9.55
N ILE A 232 -13.62 -26.59 -8.40
CA ILE A 232 -13.40 -28.05 -8.35
C ILE A 232 -14.59 -28.79 -8.97
N VAL A 233 -15.83 -28.40 -8.64
CA VAL A 233 -17.04 -29.03 -9.18
C VAL A 233 -17.13 -28.87 -10.70
N LEU A 234 -16.91 -27.65 -11.20
CA LEU A 234 -16.99 -27.35 -12.64
C LEU A 234 -15.87 -28.04 -13.42
N ALA A 235 -14.65 -28.05 -12.90
CA ALA A 235 -13.54 -28.78 -13.51
C ALA A 235 -13.84 -30.29 -13.58
N GLY A 236 -14.40 -30.88 -12.53
CA GLY A 236 -14.80 -32.28 -12.52
C GLY A 236 -15.91 -32.60 -13.53
N LEU A 237 -16.92 -31.73 -13.65
CA LEU A 237 -18.01 -31.87 -14.63
C LEU A 237 -17.51 -31.72 -16.07
N PHE A 238 -16.61 -30.75 -16.31
CA PHE A 238 -15.95 -30.58 -17.59
C PHE A 238 -15.19 -31.85 -18.00
N LEU A 239 -14.34 -32.38 -17.12
CA LEU A 239 -13.60 -33.61 -17.38
C LEU A 239 -14.52 -34.82 -17.61
N ASN A 240 -15.63 -34.92 -16.86
CA ASN A 240 -16.61 -35.98 -17.05
C ASN A 240 -17.31 -35.91 -18.42
N SER A 241 -17.70 -34.71 -18.85
CA SER A 241 -18.31 -34.51 -20.17
C SER A 241 -17.34 -34.81 -21.31
N LEU A 242 -16.08 -34.36 -21.21
CA LEU A 242 -15.04 -34.67 -22.18
C LEU A 242 -14.77 -36.17 -22.32
N ALA A 243 -14.71 -36.88 -21.20
CA ALA A 243 -14.49 -38.32 -21.21
C ALA A 243 -15.60 -39.06 -21.98
N ARG A 244 -16.85 -38.59 -21.86
CA ARG A 244 -18.01 -39.18 -22.55
C ARG A 244 -18.14 -38.80 -24.01
N GLU A 245 -17.66 -37.64 -24.43
CA GLU A 245 -17.65 -37.24 -25.85
C GLU A 245 -16.69 -38.10 -26.68
N ARG A 246 -15.73 -38.78 -26.02
CA ARG A 246 -14.75 -39.66 -26.65
C ARG A 246 -15.26 -41.10 -26.84
N ASP A 247 -16.26 -41.52 -26.07
CA ASP A 247 -16.85 -42.86 -26.09
C ASP A 247 -18.07 -42.93 -27.05
#